data_AF-A0A9D7FD38-F1
#
_entry.id   AF-A0A9D7FD38-F1
#
_cell.length_a   1.000
_cell.length_b   1.000
_cell.length_c   1.000
_cell.angle_alpha   90.00
_cell.angle_beta   90.00
_cell.angle_gamma   90.00
#
_symmetry.space_group_name_H-M   'P 1'
#
loop_
_entity.id
_entity.type
_entity.pdbx_description
1 polymer ?
#
loop_
_entity_poly.entity_id
_entity_poly.type
_entity_poly.pdbx_seq_one_letter_code
_entity_poly.pdbx_strand_id
1 'polypeptide(L)'
;MRLPGLFFLCALVMAFSASADELPSAPPASSGPQLGDCVMFREGGVGLVLKTPTYWLKGSIADMGHERRLAGRCPNIGKQVSAYSREDWVRVAAATPCVENDADVREVDVLRIRVAVEEWETPWSNQHGTAGWLFRGYFLDQALKKGGLIDMDAKWLERCEPRR
;
A
#
# COMPACT_ATOMS: atom_id res chain seq x y z
N MET A 1 80.78 39.22 -26.61
CA MET A 1 80.70 38.62 -27.95
C MET A 1 79.53 37.64 -27.98
N ARG A 2 78.62 37.81 -28.95
CA ARG A 2 77.48 36.95 -29.38
C ARG A 2 76.17 36.98 -28.55
N LEU A 3 75.10 37.34 -29.30
CA LEU A 3 73.64 37.44 -29.11
C LEU A 3 72.93 36.07 -28.83
N PRO A 4 71.58 35.92 -28.92
CA PRO A 4 70.43 36.60 -28.27
C PRO A 4 69.40 35.54 -27.77
N GLY A 5 68.19 35.94 -27.34
CA GLY A 5 67.10 34.96 -27.14
C GLY A 5 65.79 35.54 -26.62
N LEU A 6 65.06 36.22 -27.51
CA LEU A 6 63.68 36.67 -27.33
C LEU A 6 62.75 35.44 -27.38
N PHE A 7 61.95 35.17 -26.34
CA PHE A 7 60.75 34.34 -26.47
C PHE A 7 59.59 34.89 -25.63
N PHE A 8 58.69 35.54 -26.37
CA PHE A 8 57.25 35.64 -26.17
C PHE A 8 56.65 34.51 -25.30
N LEU A 9 55.71 34.83 -24.40
CA LEU A 9 54.35 34.28 -24.49
C LEU A 9 53.39 34.97 -23.52
N CYS A 10 52.34 35.53 -24.11
CA CYS A 10 51.17 36.15 -23.50
C CYS A 10 50.20 35.03 -23.07
N ALA A 11 49.74 35.03 -21.82
CA ALA A 11 48.70 34.10 -21.36
C ALA A 11 47.49 34.89 -20.83
N LEU A 12 46.52 35.07 -21.72
CA LEU A 12 45.20 35.64 -21.45
C LEU A 12 44.32 34.55 -20.80
N VAL A 13 44.00 34.68 -19.52
CA VAL A 13 43.08 33.75 -18.83
C VAL A 13 41.65 34.24 -19.04
N MET A 14 40.88 33.56 -19.90
CA MET A 14 39.44 33.77 -20.01
C MET A 14 38.71 32.95 -18.95
N ALA A 15 38.04 33.63 -18.02
CA ALA A 15 37.10 33.05 -17.09
C ALA A 15 35.75 32.85 -17.79
N PHE A 16 35.31 31.59 -17.91
CA PHE A 16 33.94 31.24 -18.28
C PHE A 16 33.20 30.78 -17.04
N SER A 17 32.25 31.60 -16.57
CA SER A 17 31.29 31.24 -15.52
C SER A 17 30.22 30.35 -16.14
N ALA A 18 30.14 29.09 -15.70
CA ALA A 18 29.06 28.19 -16.05
C ALA A 18 27.89 28.40 -15.07
N SER A 19 26.77 28.93 -15.56
CA SER A 19 25.50 28.93 -14.84
C SER A 19 24.83 27.57 -15.08
N ALA A 20 24.64 26.79 -14.01
CA ALA A 20 23.83 25.58 -14.05
C ALA A 20 22.35 25.98 -14.15
N ASP A 21 21.71 25.57 -15.23
CA ASP A 21 20.27 25.66 -15.46
C ASP A 21 19.57 24.68 -14.48
N GLU A 22 18.80 25.21 -13.54
CA GLU A 22 18.04 24.41 -12.58
C GLU A 22 16.81 23.84 -13.30
N LEU A 23 16.91 22.56 -13.70
CA LEU A 23 15.81 21.81 -14.27
C LEU A 23 14.63 21.73 -13.27
N PRO A 24 13.37 21.82 -13.74
CA PRO A 24 12.21 21.64 -12.89
C PRO A 24 12.27 20.29 -12.17
N SER A 25 12.27 20.34 -10.83
CA SER A 25 12.24 19.14 -9.98
C SER A 25 11.05 18.27 -10.37
N ALA A 26 11.33 17.03 -10.76
CA ALA A 26 10.31 16.01 -10.96
C ALA A 26 9.40 15.93 -9.72
N PRO A 27 8.09 15.65 -9.87
CA PRO A 27 7.24 15.41 -8.71
C PRO A 27 7.88 14.29 -7.86
N PRO A 28 7.88 14.41 -6.52
CA PRO A 28 8.51 13.40 -5.68
C PRO A 28 7.92 12.04 -6.06
N ALA A 29 8.80 11.09 -6.38
CA ALA A 29 8.43 9.69 -6.52
C ALA A 29 7.59 9.34 -5.30
N SER A 30 6.35 8.88 -5.52
CA SER A 30 5.45 8.50 -4.43
C SER A 30 6.22 7.59 -3.48
N SER A 31 6.64 8.13 -2.34
CA SER A 31 7.24 7.36 -1.26
C SER A 31 6.28 6.22 -0.94
N GLY A 32 6.83 5.04 -0.68
CA GLY A 32 6.04 3.94 -0.11
C GLY A 32 5.34 4.37 1.19
N PRO A 33 4.46 3.54 1.75
CA PRO A 33 3.79 3.84 3.01
C PRO A 33 4.81 4.16 4.13
N GLN A 34 4.47 5.12 4.99
CA GLN A 34 5.29 5.58 6.11
C GLN A 34 4.53 5.47 7.44
N LEU A 35 5.28 5.36 8.55
CA LEU A 35 4.68 5.42 9.88
C LEU A 35 3.92 6.74 10.05
N GLY A 36 2.70 6.68 10.58
CA GLY A 36 1.80 7.81 10.74
C GLY A 36 0.97 8.16 9.51
N ASP A 37 1.24 7.57 8.33
CA ASP A 37 0.40 7.79 7.15
C ASP A 37 -1.05 7.36 7.42
N CYS A 38 -1.99 8.18 6.93
CA CYS A 38 -3.40 7.83 6.96
C CYS A 38 -3.70 6.81 5.87
N VAL A 39 -4.24 5.67 6.28
CA VAL A 39 -4.62 4.57 5.40
C VAL A 39 -6.05 4.13 5.65
N MET A 40 -6.63 3.50 4.64
CA MET A 40 -7.98 3.00 4.68
C MET A 40 -8.08 1.67 3.96
N PHE A 41 -8.69 0.70 4.62
CA PHE A 41 -9.19 -0.51 4.01
C PHE A 41 -10.62 -0.26 3.54
N ARG A 42 -10.95 -0.58 2.29
CA ARG A 42 -12.29 -0.38 1.71
C ARG A 42 -12.85 -1.67 1.16
N GLU A 43 -14.15 -1.86 1.34
CA GLU A 43 -14.91 -2.95 0.73
C GLU A 43 -16.19 -2.42 0.09
N GLY A 44 -16.56 -3.01 -1.06
CA GLY A 44 -17.74 -2.58 -1.81
C GLY A 44 -17.46 -1.30 -2.61
N GLY A 45 -18.51 -0.54 -2.95
CA GLY A 45 -18.40 0.64 -3.82
C GLY A 45 -18.09 0.34 -5.29
N VAL A 46 -17.92 -0.93 -5.67
CA VAL A 46 -17.72 -1.35 -7.06
C VAL A 46 -19.08 -1.52 -7.76
N GLY A 47 -19.27 -0.83 -8.89
CA GLY A 47 -20.48 -0.89 -9.69
C GLY A 47 -20.75 0.39 -10.48
N LEU A 48 -20.87 0.30 -11.81
CA LEU A 48 -21.12 1.46 -12.68
C LEU A 48 -22.59 1.93 -12.70
N VAL A 49 -23.53 1.06 -12.30
CA VAL A 49 -24.98 1.28 -12.48
C VAL A 49 -25.71 1.45 -11.15
N LEU A 50 -25.35 0.69 -10.12
CA LEU A 50 -25.90 0.81 -8.77
C LEU A 50 -24.75 1.13 -7.81
N LYS A 51 -24.87 2.24 -7.07
CA LYS A 51 -23.91 2.58 -6.00
C LYS A 51 -24.08 1.56 -4.88
N THR A 52 -23.23 0.53 -4.88
CA THR A 52 -23.13 -0.39 -3.76
C THR A 52 -22.62 0.38 -2.54
N PRO A 53 -23.12 0.07 -1.32
CA PRO A 53 -22.59 0.70 -0.13
C PRO A 53 -21.08 0.43 -0.02
N THR A 54 -20.33 1.43 0.43
CA THR A 54 -18.90 1.31 0.70
C THR A 54 -18.69 1.23 2.19
N TYR A 55 -18.08 0.14 2.62
CA TYR A 55 -17.65 -0.08 3.99
C TYR A 55 -16.16 0.16 4.08
N TRP A 56 -15.69 0.60 5.24
CA TRP A 56 -14.31 1.03 5.37
C TRP A 56 -13.82 0.97 6.81
N LEU A 57 -12.50 0.82 6.95
CA LEU A 57 -11.77 0.99 8.19
C LEU A 57 -10.66 1.98 7.92
N LYS A 58 -10.59 3.04 8.72
CA LYS A 58 -9.60 4.11 8.61
C LYS A 58 -8.72 4.12 9.86
N GLY A 59 -7.44 4.39 9.65
CA GLY A 59 -6.48 4.57 10.72
C GLY A 59 -5.15 5.12 10.24
N SER A 60 -4.18 5.07 11.14
CA SER A 60 -2.80 5.46 10.88
C SER A 60 -1.86 4.27 10.97
N ILE A 61 -0.81 4.26 10.14
CA ILE A 61 0.22 3.23 10.18
C ILE A 61 1.01 3.32 11.50
N ALA A 62 0.89 2.31 12.36
CA ALA A 62 1.57 2.25 13.64
C ALA A 62 2.86 1.42 13.59
N ASP A 63 2.94 0.43 12.69
CA ASP A 63 4.12 -0.39 12.48
C ASP A 63 4.11 -1.04 11.09
N MET A 64 5.29 -1.43 10.60
CA MET A 64 5.46 -2.10 9.31
C MET A 64 6.59 -3.13 9.34
N GLY A 65 6.41 -4.22 8.61
CA GLY A 65 7.44 -5.26 8.48
C GLY A 65 7.29 -6.05 7.18
N HIS A 66 8.42 -6.46 6.61
CA HIS A 66 8.44 -7.38 5.48
C HIS A 66 8.48 -8.82 5.96
N GLU A 67 7.65 -9.67 5.35
CA GLU A 67 7.58 -11.11 5.61
C GLU A 67 7.73 -11.89 4.29
N ARG A 68 8.57 -12.91 4.29
CA ARG A 68 8.63 -13.90 3.21
C ARG A 68 7.57 -14.96 3.46
N ARG A 69 6.61 -15.07 2.55
CA ARG A 69 5.51 -16.06 2.63
C ARG A 69 5.45 -16.91 1.38
N LEU A 70 5.09 -18.18 1.52
CA LEU A 70 4.72 -19.01 0.37
C LEU A 70 3.31 -18.62 -0.08
N ALA A 71 3.18 -18.06 -1.28
CA ALA A 71 1.88 -17.88 -1.92
C ALA A 71 1.40 -19.23 -2.45
N GLY A 72 0.78 -20.01 -1.57
CA GLY A 72 0.20 -21.32 -1.87
C GLY A 72 -1.15 -21.23 -2.58
N ARG A 73 -1.83 -22.36 -2.73
CA ARG A 73 -3.16 -22.40 -3.35
C ARG A 73 -4.22 -21.71 -2.51
N CYS A 74 -5.07 -20.93 -3.17
CA CYS A 74 -6.23 -20.34 -2.52
C CYS A 74 -7.15 -21.43 -1.96
N PRO A 75 -7.67 -21.27 -0.73
CA PRO A 75 -8.43 -22.31 -0.08
C PRO A 75 -9.77 -22.54 -0.79
N ASN A 76 -10.08 -23.79 -1.10
CA ASN A 76 -11.41 -24.17 -1.58
C ASN A 76 -12.34 -24.40 -0.37
N ILE A 77 -13.30 -23.49 -0.18
CA ILE A 77 -14.28 -23.54 0.93
C ILE A 77 -15.46 -24.48 0.61
N GLY A 78 -15.65 -24.88 -0.65
CA GLY A 78 -16.72 -25.79 -1.06
C GLY A 78 -18.14 -25.19 -0.96
N LYS A 79 -18.25 -23.87 -0.87
CA LYS A 79 -19.51 -23.11 -0.78
C LYS A 79 -19.48 -21.96 -1.78
N GLN A 80 -20.65 -21.43 -2.13
CA GLN A 80 -20.70 -20.14 -2.82
C GLN A 80 -20.27 -19.04 -1.85
N VAL A 81 -19.59 -18.01 -2.38
CA VAL A 81 -19.09 -16.86 -1.59
C VAL A 81 -20.20 -16.19 -0.78
N SER A 82 -21.43 -16.13 -1.31
CA SER A 82 -22.62 -15.61 -0.62
C SER A 82 -23.01 -16.38 0.65
N ALA A 83 -22.51 -17.60 0.82
CA ALA A 83 -22.75 -18.47 1.97
C ALA A 83 -21.54 -18.60 2.89
N TYR A 84 -20.49 -17.79 2.68
CA TYR A 84 -19.31 -17.81 3.55
C TYR A 84 -19.67 -17.31 4.95
N SER A 85 -19.25 -18.07 5.95
CA SER A 85 -19.23 -17.65 7.35
C SER A 85 -18.02 -16.75 7.62
N ARG A 86 -17.99 -16.12 8.80
CA ARG A 86 -16.83 -15.36 9.26
C ARG A 86 -15.58 -16.25 9.32
N GLU A 87 -15.73 -17.49 9.78
CA GLU A 87 -14.65 -18.46 9.89
C GLU A 87 -14.10 -18.87 8.50
N ASP A 88 -14.96 -18.89 7.48
CA ASP A 88 -14.54 -19.10 6.09
C ASP A 88 -13.70 -17.90 5.59
N TRP A 89 -14.12 -16.67 5.88
CA TRP A 89 -13.36 -15.46 5.53
C TRP A 89 -12.00 -15.35 6.22
N VAL A 90 -11.94 -15.71 7.51
CA VAL A 90 -10.67 -15.81 8.25
C VAL A 90 -9.70 -16.77 7.55
N ARG A 91 -10.21 -17.92 7.07
CA ARG A 91 -9.39 -18.89 6.33
C ARG A 91 -8.86 -18.34 5.01
N VAL A 92 -9.69 -17.63 4.26
CA VAL A 92 -9.29 -16.96 3.00
C VAL A 92 -8.23 -15.89 3.28
N ALA A 93 -8.47 -15.03 4.26
CA ALA A 93 -7.55 -13.97 4.64
C ALA A 93 -6.18 -14.51 5.10
N ALA A 94 -6.17 -15.56 5.91
CA ALA A 94 -4.94 -16.18 6.40
C ALA A 94 -4.09 -16.82 5.28
N ALA A 95 -4.74 -17.27 4.21
CA ALA A 95 -4.07 -17.83 3.04
C ALA A 95 -3.55 -16.74 2.07
N THR A 96 -3.95 -15.47 2.24
CA THR A 96 -3.59 -14.40 1.30
C THR A 96 -2.17 -13.86 1.61
N PRO A 97 -1.31 -13.65 0.59
CA PRO A 97 -1.53 -13.87 -0.84
C PRO A 97 -1.53 -15.36 -1.22
N CYS A 98 -2.47 -15.76 -2.07
CA CYS A 98 -2.59 -17.11 -2.61
C CYS A 98 -2.74 -17.08 -4.14
N VAL A 99 -2.58 -18.23 -4.78
CA VAL A 99 -2.67 -18.41 -6.24
C VAL A 99 -3.73 -19.44 -6.62
N GLU A 100 -4.26 -19.29 -7.84
CA GLU A 100 -5.30 -20.17 -8.40
C GLU A 100 -4.74 -21.38 -9.14
N ASN A 101 -3.42 -21.47 -9.39
CA ASN A 101 -2.80 -22.61 -10.06
C ASN A 101 -1.54 -23.06 -9.32
N ASP A 102 -1.27 -24.36 -9.30
CA ASP A 102 -0.09 -24.92 -8.60
C ASP A 102 1.22 -24.43 -9.25
N ALA A 103 1.18 -24.20 -10.57
CA ALA A 103 2.31 -23.67 -11.34
C ALA A 103 2.73 -22.25 -10.89
N ASP A 104 1.83 -21.50 -10.26
CA ASP A 104 2.10 -20.13 -9.82
C ASP A 104 2.61 -20.06 -8.37
N VAL A 105 2.66 -21.19 -7.67
CA VAL A 105 3.09 -21.27 -6.26
C VAL A 105 4.55 -20.85 -6.15
N ARG A 106 4.80 -19.83 -5.31
CA ARG A 106 6.12 -19.26 -5.12
C ARG A 106 6.22 -18.51 -3.81
N GLU A 107 7.45 -18.33 -3.32
CA GLU A 107 7.68 -17.39 -2.25
C GLU A 107 7.51 -15.95 -2.75
N VAL A 108 6.84 -15.14 -1.95
CA VAL A 108 6.61 -13.73 -2.19
C VAL A 108 7.04 -12.93 -0.97
N ASP A 109 7.49 -11.71 -1.23
CA ASP A 109 7.71 -10.71 -0.19
C ASP A 109 6.41 -9.94 0.04
N VAL A 110 5.98 -9.86 1.30
CA VAL A 110 4.74 -9.23 1.72
C VAL A 110 5.07 -8.13 2.72
N LEU A 111 4.60 -6.91 2.43
CA LEU A 111 4.65 -5.82 3.39
C LEU A 111 3.41 -5.92 4.30
N ARG A 112 3.64 -6.24 5.58
CA ARG A 112 2.62 -6.22 6.64
C ARG A 112 2.62 -4.87 7.33
N ILE A 113 1.42 -4.38 7.63
CA ILE A 113 1.20 -3.08 8.26
C ILE A 113 0.28 -3.28 9.47
N ARG A 114 0.67 -2.75 10.63
CA ARG A 114 -0.22 -2.61 11.78
C ARG A 114 -0.86 -1.23 11.75
N VAL A 115 -2.19 -1.20 11.61
CA VAL A 115 -2.99 0.03 11.56
C VAL A 115 -3.60 0.30 12.92
N ALA A 116 -3.35 1.48 13.49
CA ALA A 116 -4.07 1.99 14.64
C ALA A 116 -5.44 2.52 14.19
N VAL A 117 -6.49 1.83 14.60
CA VAL A 117 -7.87 2.11 14.17
C VAL A 117 -8.36 3.44 14.72
N GLU A 118 -8.89 4.30 13.86
CA GLU A 118 -9.44 5.60 14.23
C GLU A 118 -10.96 5.62 14.08
N GLU A 119 -11.46 5.16 12.93
CA GLU A 119 -12.86 5.20 12.54
C GLU A 119 -13.18 4.03 11.61
N TRP A 120 -14.45 3.60 11.55
CA TRP A 120 -14.88 2.54 10.65
C TRP A 120 -16.38 2.62 10.37
N GLU A 121 -16.77 2.02 9.26
CA GLU A 121 -18.15 1.75 8.85
C GLU A 121 -18.22 0.29 8.40
N THR A 122 -19.08 -0.52 9.03
CA THR A 122 -19.20 -1.96 8.73
C THR A 122 -20.64 -2.34 8.38
N PRO A 123 -20.85 -3.33 7.50
CA PRO A 123 -22.18 -3.81 7.18
C PRO A 123 -22.88 -4.44 8.39
N TRP A 124 -24.20 -4.25 8.47
CA TRP A 124 -25.08 -4.89 9.44
C TRP A 124 -25.76 -6.16 8.92
N SER A 125 -25.87 -6.29 7.60
CA SER A 125 -26.46 -7.44 6.91
C SER A 125 -25.37 -8.20 6.14
N ASN A 126 -25.65 -9.45 5.78
CA ASN A 126 -24.73 -10.28 4.99
C ASN A 126 -24.65 -9.86 3.51
N GLN A 127 -25.25 -8.73 3.12
CA GLN A 127 -24.92 -8.05 1.88
C GLN A 127 -23.58 -7.36 2.08
N HIS A 128 -22.52 -8.18 2.14
CA HIS A 128 -21.16 -7.73 2.40
C HIS A 128 -20.63 -6.89 1.23
N GLY A 129 -19.60 -6.08 1.52
CA GLY A 129 -18.70 -5.61 0.48
C GLY A 129 -17.93 -6.78 -0.17
N THR A 130 -17.04 -6.46 -1.11
CA THR A 130 -16.38 -7.41 -2.02
C THR A 130 -15.66 -8.59 -1.33
N ALA A 131 -15.04 -8.36 -0.17
CA ALA A 131 -14.28 -9.37 0.55
C ALA A 131 -15.05 -9.85 1.81
N GLY A 132 -15.70 -8.97 2.57
CA GLY A 132 -16.45 -9.37 3.77
C GLY A 132 -15.56 -9.47 5.01
N TRP A 133 -14.39 -8.82 4.99
CA TRP A 133 -13.51 -8.70 6.13
C TRP A 133 -14.14 -7.75 7.15
N LEU A 134 -14.90 -6.73 6.72
CA LEU A 134 -15.63 -5.85 7.63
C LEU A 134 -17.05 -6.38 7.87
N PHE A 135 -17.42 -6.57 9.14
CA PHE A 135 -18.77 -6.98 9.50
C PHE A 135 -19.11 -6.64 10.95
N ARG A 136 -20.23 -5.94 11.19
CA ARG A 136 -20.80 -5.66 12.53
C ARG A 136 -19.77 -5.19 13.58
N GLY A 137 -18.88 -4.29 13.19
CA GLY A 137 -17.84 -3.76 14.07
C GLY A 137 -16.63 -4.67 14.23
N TYR A 138 -16.44 -5.65 13.35
CA TYR A 138 -15.26 -6.51 13.31
C TYR A 138 -14.49 -6.32 12.01
N PHE A 139 -13.18 -6.52 12.08
CA PHE A 139 -12.33 -6.88 10.96
C PHE A 139 -11.96 -8.35 11.14
N LEU A 140 -12.48 -9.21 10.25
CA LEU A 140 -12.44 -10.66 10.35
C LEU A 140 -12.99 -11.12 11.71
N ASP A 141 -12.16 -11.70 12.55
CA ASP A 141 -12.47 -12.16 13.90
C ASP A 141 -12.12 -11.15 15.01
N GLN A 142 -11.48 -10.03 14.67
CA GLN A 142 -11.07 -9.01 15.63
C GLN A 142 -12.08 -7.87 15.74
N ALA A 143 -12.52 -7.59 16.98
CA ALA A 143 -13.40 -6.46 17.26
C ALA A 143 -12.68 -5.12 17.04
N LEU A 144 -13.34 -4.20 16.33
CA LEU A 144 -12.85 -2.85 16.08
C LEU A 144 -13.08 -1.96 17.30
N LYS A 145 -12.02 -1.25 17.67
CA LYS A 145 -12.03 -0.25 18.73
C LYS A 145 -11.01 0.83 18.39
N LYS A 146 -11.30 2.07 18.78
CA LYS A 146 -10.36 3.18 18.60
C LYS A 146 -9.03 2.88 19.31
N GLY A 147 -7.92 3.13 18.61
CA GLY A 147 -6.55 2.80 19.04
C GLY A 147 -6.21 1.31 19.00
N GLY A 148 -7.14 0.42 18.62
CA GLY A 148 -6.84 -0.99 18.41
C GLY A 148 -5.89 -1.18 17.21
N LEU A 149 -5.00 -2.17 17.28
CA LEU A 149 -4.08 -2.48 16.19
C LEU A 149 -4.63 -3.63 15.34
N ILE A 150 -4.68 -3.43 14.02
CA ILE A 150 -5.08 -4.46 13.05
C ILE A 150 -3.91 -4.72 12.11
N ASP A 151 -3.51 -5.98 11.96
CA ASP A 151 -2.46 -6.39 11.03
C ASP A 151 -3.05 -6.69 9.65
N MET A 152 -2.51 -6.05 8.61
CA MET A 152 -3.01 -6.13 7.23
C MET A 152 -1.87 -6.23 6.22
N ASP A 153 -2.17 -6.78 5.04
CA ASP A 153 -1.28 -6.63 3.88
C ASP A 153 -1.38 -5.18 3.38
N ALA A 154 -0.23 -4.53 3.13
CA ALA A 154 -0.18 -3.18 2.58
C ALA A 154 -0.96 -3.04 1.27
N LYS A 155 -1.05 -4.10 0.46
CA LYS A 155 -1.78 -4.11 -0.80
C LYS A 155 -3.29 -3.96 -0.64
N TRP A 156 -3.83 -4.18 0.56
CA TRP A 156 -5.24 -3.98 0.85
C TRP A 156 -5.57 -2.54 1.24
N LEU A 157 -4.54 -1.72 1.48
CA LEU A 157 -4.69 -0.37 2.00
C LEU A 157 -4.58 0.67 0.89
N GLU A 158 -5.52 1.60 0.92
CA GLU A 158 -5.47 2.83 0.13
C GLU A 158 -4.99 3.97 1.01
N ARG A 159 -4.29 4.95 0.43
CA ARG A 159 -4.03 6.21 1.13
C ARG A 159 -5.34 6.97 1.30
N CYS A 160 -5.52 7.61 2.46
CA CYS A 160 -6.63 8.52 2.65
C CYS A 160 -6.56 9.66 1.63
N GLU A 161 -7.70 10.12 1.13
CA GLU A 161 -7.74 11.35 0.36
C GLU A 161 -7.26 12.52 1.24
N PRO A 162 -6.44 13.44 0.71
CA PRO A 162 -6.12 14.66 1.43
C PRO A 162 -7.42 15.39 1.73
N ARG A 163 -7.61 15.81 2.99
CA ARG A 163 -8.77 16.62 3.39
C ARG A 163 -8.84 17.84 2.46
N ARG A 164 -9.89 17.90 1.66
CA ARG A 164 -10.16 19.00 0.72
C ARG A 164 -10.76 20.19 1.46
#